data_AF-A0A1C5ZGN2-F1
#
_entry.id   AF-A0A1C5ZGN2-F1
#
_cell.length_a   1.000
_cell.length_b   1.000
_cell.length_c   1.000
_cell.angle_alpha   90.00
_cell.angle_beta   90.00
_cell.angle_gamma   90.00
#
_symmetry.space_group_name_H-M   'P 1'
#
loop_
_entity.id
_entity.type
_entity.pdbx_description
1 polymer ?
#
loop_
_entity_poly.entity_id
_entity_poly.type
_entity_poly.pdbx_seq_one_letter_code
_entity_poly.pdbx_strand_id
1 'polypeptide(L)'
;MLTNREFARRFKQIRMQSGASQIETAKAIYRNENHIKNIESGVTLPTMRNFFKLCDFFNVTPQTFFKNEIKSPFLRLKQLREQRGITQIKLALDLNLNQNSISRYESGERQADYSTLVLLADYFNVSVDYLLNRTNNPIFNEK
;
A
#
# COMPACT_ATOMS: atom_id res chain seq x y z
N MET A 1 -7.75 -14.62 -10.74
CA MET A 1 -6.57 -14.01 -11.39
C MET A 1 -6.19 -12.77 -10.60
N LEU A 2 -4.90 -12.48 -10.46
CA LEU A 2 -4.43 -11.25 -9.83
C LEU A 2 -4.79 -10.05 -10.73
N THR A 3 -5.45 -9.03 -10.18
CA THR A 3 -5.76 -7.80 -10.92
C THR A 3 -4.52 -6.92 -11.10
N ASN A 4 -4.51 -6.03 -12.11
CA ASN A 4 -3.40 -5.07 -12.30
C ASN A 4 -3.17 -4.20 -11.06
N ARG A 5 -4.25 -3.82 -10.36
CA ARG A 5 -4.18 -3.06 -9.11
C ARG A 5 -3.52 -3.86 -7.99
N GLU A 6 -3.85 -5.14 -7.87
CA GLU A 6 -3.22 -6.02 -6.88
C GLU A 6 -1.74 -6.24 -7.19
N PHE A 7 -1.39 -6.46 -8.47
CA PHE A 7 0.01 -6.54 -8.90
C PHE A 7 0.78 -5.26 -8.52
N ALA A 8 0.26 -4.11 -8.90
CA ALA A 8 0.86 -2.80 -8.65
C ALA A 8 1.11 -2.56 -7.16
N ARG A 9 0.11 -2.87 -6.32
CA ARG A 9 0.20 -2.77 -4.87
C ARG A 9 1.30 -3.69 -4.30
N ARG A 10 1.35 -4.96 -4.73
CA ARG A 10 2.37 -5.91 -4.24
C ARG A 10 3.77 -5.53 -4.66
N PHE A 11 3.93 -5.13 -5.91
CA PHE A 11 5.20 -4.66 -6.45
C PHE A 11 5.72 -3.46 -5.66
N LYS A 12 4.86 -2.47 -5.42
CA LYS A 12 5.19 -1.31 -4.59
C LYS A 12 5.57 -1.69 -3.16
N GLN A 13 4.84 -2.63 -2.55
CA GLN A 13 5.14 -3.11 -1.19
C GLN A 13 6.54 -3.73 -1.11
N ILE A 14 6.87 -4.64 -2.02
CA ILE A 14 8.18 -5.29 -2.07
C ILE A 14 9.30 -4.26 -2.29
N ARG A 15 9.09 -3.29 -3.18
CA ARG A 15 10.07 -2.22 -3.41
C ARG A 15 10.30 -1.39 -2.14
N MET A 16 9.23 -0.97 -1.46
CA MET A 16 9.36 -0.16 -0.25
C MET A 16 9.98 -0.96 0.91
N GLN A 17 9.67 -2.24 1.04
CA GLN A 17 10.23 -3.12 2.07
C GLN A 17 11.71 -3.43 1.86
N SER A 18 12.16 -3.51 0.61
CA SER A 18 13.59 -3.62 0.27
C SER A 18 14.35 -2.30 0.41
N GLY A 19 13.67 -1.18 0.70
CA GLY A 19 14.27 0.15 0.81
C GLY A 19 14.65 0.78 -0.53
N ALA A 20 14.37 0.12 -1.66
CA ALA A 20 14.77 0.60 -2.98
C ALA A 20 13.92 1.78 -3.45
N SER A 21 14.54 2.79 -4.06
CA SER A 21 13.84 3.87 -4.76
C SER A 21 13.28 3.40 -6.11
N GLN A 22 12.34 4.17 -6.68
CA GLN A 22 11.83 3.91 -8.03
C GLN A 22 12.95 4.01 -9.09
N ILE A 23 13.92 4.91 -8.88
CA ILE A 23 15.06 5.11 -9.77
C ILE A 23 15.99 3.89 -9.76
N GLU A 24 16.38 3.39 -8.59
CA GLU A 24 17.23 2.19 -8.47
C GLU A 24 16.56 0.96 -9.08
N THR A 25 15.26 0.79 -8.79
CA THR A 25 14.45 -0.29 -9.35
C THR A 25 14.37 -0.22 -10.88
N ALA A 26 14.24 0.98 -11.44
CA ALA A 26 14.22 1.18 -12.88
C ALA A 26 15.55 0.81 -13.54
N LYS A 27 16.67 1.19 -12.91
CA LYS A 27 18.02 0.87 -13.38
C LYS A 27 18.26 -0.64 -13.43
N ALA A 28 17.73 -1.42 -12.47
CA ALA A 28 17.85 -2.88 -12.45
C ALA A 28 17.27 -3.57 -13.71
N ILE A 29 16.29 -2.94 -14.35
CA ILE A 29 15.67 -3.44 -15.59
C ILE A 29 16.01 -2.61 -16.84
N TYR A 30 17.01 -1.74 -16.76
CA TYR A 30 17.42 -0.85 -17.85
C TYR A 30 16.27 0.04 -18.36
N ARG A 31 15.48 0.60 -17.42
CA ARG A 31 14.35 1.51 -17.69
C ARG A 31 14.48 2.81 -16.89
N ASN A 32 13.56 3.74 -17.15
CA ASN A 32 13.44 4.99 -16.41
C ASN A 32 12.42 4.88 -15.26
N GLU A 33 12.47 5.86 -14.36
CA GLU A 33 11.60 5.95 -13.18
C GLU A 33 10.10 5.92 -13.54
N ASN A 34 9.71 6.60 -14.63
CA ASN A 34 8.31 6.63 -15.08
C ASN A 34 7.76 5.22 -15.37
N HIS A 35 8.60 4.29 -15.85
CA HIS A 35 8.18 2.90 -16.06
C HIS A 35 7.77 2.24 -14.74
N ILE A 36 8.57 2.41 -13.69
CA ILE A 36 8.29 1.87 -12.35
C ILE A 36 7.05 2.55 -11.75
N LYS A 37 6.94 3.88 -11.90
CA LYS A 37 5.77 4.64 -11.46
C LYS A 37 4.47 4.13 -12.12
N ASN A 38 4.49 3.83 -13.42
CA ASN A 38 3.32 3.32 -14.14
C ASN A 38 2.96 1.88 -13.75
N ILE A 39 3.97 1.07 -13.37
CA ILE A 39 3.73 -0.25 -12.78
C ILE A 39 3.07 -0.12 -11.41
N GLU A 40 3.57 0.76 -10.55
CA GLU A 40 3.06 0.97 -9.19
C GLU A 40 1.68 1.63 -9.13
N SER A 41 1.28 2.37 -10.15
CA SER A 41 -0.06 2.92 -10.29
C SER A 41 -1.05 1.93 -10.95
N GLY A 42 -0.54 0.81 -11.48
CA GLY A 42 -1.34 -0.20 -12.19
C GLY A 42 -1.79 0.20 -13.60
N VAL A 43 -1.19 1.26 -14.16
CA VAL A 43 -1.43 1.70 -15.54
C VAL A 43 -0.83 0.71 -16.54
N THR A 44 0.35 0.17 -16.21
CA THR A 44 1.05 -0.81 -17.06
C THR A 44 1.54 -2.00 -16.24
N LEU A 45 1.64 -3.18 -16.86
CA LEU A 45 2.36 -4.31 -16.27
C LEU A 45 3.78 -4.39 -16.85
N PRO A 46 4.77 -4.88 -16.07
CA PRO A 46 6.07 -5.21 -16.62
C PRO A 46 5.92 -6.40 -17.59
N THR A 47 6.81 -6.47 -18.57
CA THR A 47 7.00 -7.72 -19.34
C THR A 47 7.49 -8.82 -18.42
N MET A 48 7.27 -10.09 -18.77
CA MET A 48 7.75 -11.22 -17.96
C MET A 48 9.27 -11.20 -17.77
N ARG A 49 10.04 -10.80 -18.78
CA ARG A 49 11.49 -10.64 -18.68
C ARG A 49 11.87 -9.59 -17.62
N ASN A 50 11.23 -8.43 -17.63
CA ASN A 50 11.48 -7.39 -16.62
C ASN A 50 11.00 -7.84 -15.25
N PHE A 51 9.87 -8.54 -15.17
CA PHE A 51 9.35 -9.06 -13.91
C PHE A 51 10.31 -10.05 -13.23
N PHE A 52 10.88 -11.00 -13.97
CA PHE A 52 11.88 -11.92 -13.40
C PHE A 52 13.14 -11.19 -12.91
N LYS A 53 13.63 -10.21 -13.68
CA LYS A 53 14.76 -9.37 -13.23
C LYS A 53 14.45 -8.60 -11.93
N LEU A 54 13.23 -8.11 -11.78
CA LEU A 54 12.79 -7.44 -10.55
C LEU A 54 12.67 -8.43 -9.39
N CYS A 55 12.19 -9.64 -9.65
CA CYS A 55 12.18 -10.73 -8.67
C CYS A 55 13.60 -11.01 -8.14
N ASP A 56 14.57 -11.15 -9.04
CA ASP A 56 15.98 -11.35 -8.67
C ASP A 56 16.53 -10.16 -7.88
N PHE A 57 16.25 -8.93 -8.33
CA PHE A 57 16.68 -7.69 -7.66
C PHE A 57 16.16 -7.58 -6.23
N PHE A 58 14.90 -7.96 -5.99
CA PHE A 58 14.28 -7.92 -4.67
C PHE A 58 14.53 -9.18 -3.82
N ASN A 59 15.25 -10.17 -4.36
CA ASN A 59 15.40 -11.49 -3.74
C ASN A 59 14.05 -12.14 -3.38
N VAL A 60 13.06 -12.03 -4.28
CA VAL A 60 11.71 -12.57 -4.13
C VAL A 60 11.39 -13.48 -5.30
N THR A 61 10.93 -14.71 -5.04
CA THR A 61 10.50 -15.59 -6.14
C THR A 61 9.15 -15.16 -6.73
N PRO A 62 8.87 -15.44 -8.02
CA PRO A 62 7.55 -15.25 -8.61
C PRO A 62 6.43 -15.92 -7.80
N GLN A 63 6.68 -17.14 -7.31
CA GLN A 63 5.72 -17.87 -6.50
C GLN A 63 5.38 -17.10 -5.23
N THR A 64 6.40 -16.59 -4.53
CA THR A 64 6.22 -15.75 -3.34
C THR A 64 5.49 -14.44 -3.67
N PHE A 65 5.81 -13.80 -4.78
CA PHE A 65 5.11 -12.58 -5.23
C PHE A 65 3.60 -12.81 -5.44
N PHE A 66 3.23 -13.95 -6.01
CA PHE A 66 1.84 -14.29 -6.31
C PHE A 66 1.09 -14.93 -5.14
N LYS A 67 1.76 -15.41 -4.08
CA LYS A 67 1.10 -15.92 -2.87
C LYS A 67 0.27 -14.85 -2.15
N ASN A 68 -0.91 -15.24 -1.64
CA ASN A 68 -1.94 -14.36 -1.07
C ASN A 68 -1.65 -13.87 0.36
N GLU A 69 -0.38 -13.73 0.77
CA GLU A 69 0.00 -13.53 2.18
C GLU A 69 0.74 -12.22 2.46
N ILE A 70 0.68 -11.23 1.57
CA ILE A 70 1.30 -9.94 1.86
C ILE A 70 0.40 -9.13 2.80
N LYS A 71 0.71 -9.16 4.10
CA LYS A 71 0.21 -8.19 5.07
C LYS A 71 0.58 -6.79 4.55
N SER A 72 -0.42 -5.94 4.37
CA SER A 72 -0.19 -4.56 3.92
C SER A 72 0.68 -3.85 4.96
N PRO A 73 1.89 -3.36 4.63
CA PRO A 73 2.67 -2.53 5.55
C PRO A 73 2.06 -1.14 5.74
N PHE A 74 1.02 -0.82 4.97
CA PHE A 74 0.28 0.44 5.05
C PHE A 74 -0.81 0.38 6.12
N LEU A 75 -1.47 1.52 6.33
CA LEU A 75 -2.58 1.67 7.25
C LEU A 75 -3.62 0.56 7.08
N ARG A 76 -4.19 0.05 8.18
CA ARG A 76 -5.40 -0.81 8.20
C ARG A 76 -6.66 -0.08 7.70
N LEU A 77 -6.50 1.11 7.13
CA LEU A 77 -7.56 2.00 6.68
C LEU A 77 -8.55 1.32 5.74
N LYS A 78 -8.06 0.66 4.68
CA LYS A 78 -8.92 -0.03 3.73
C LYS A 78 -9.74 -1.14 4.40
N GLN A 79 -9.10 -1.93 5.27
CA GLN A 79 -9.75 -3.02 5.99
C GLN A 79 -10.84 -2.50 6.91
N LEU A 80 -10.53 -1.47 7.71
CA LEU A 80 -11.48 -0.84 8.64
C LEU A 80 -12.66 -0.21 7.89
N ARG A 81 -12.39 0.45 6.76
CA ARG A 81 -13.41 1.03 5.89
C ARG A 81 -14.35 -0.04 5.33
N GLU A 82 -13.80 -1.15 4.83
CA GLU A 82 -14.57 -2.27 4.26
C GLU A 82 -15.35 -3.02 5.33
N GLN A 83 -14.80 -3.19 6.54
CA GLN A 83 -15.51 -3.76 7.69
C GLN A 83 -16.73 -2.93 8.10
N ARG A 84 -16.66 -1.61 7.95
CA ARG A 84 -17.80 -0.71 8.14
C ARG A 84 -18.74 -0.62 6.93
N GLY A 85 -18.42 -1.27 5.81
CA GLY A 85 -19.25 -1.26 4.60
C GLY A 85 -19.35 0.10 3.90
N ILE A 86 -18.42 1.04 4.15
CA ILE A 86 -18.48 2.40 3.58
C ILE A 86 -17.52 2.56 2.40
N THR A 87 -17.86 3.48 1.48
CA THR A 87 -17.00 3.80 0.32
C THR A 87 -15.89 4.77 0.69
N GLN A 88 -14.84 4.86 -0.14
CA GLN A 88 -13.78 5.86 0.05
C GLN A 88 -14.33 7.30 0.02
N ILE A 89 -15.37 7.55 -0.80
CA ILE A 89 -16.05 8.85 -0.87
C ILE A 89 -16.77 9.14 0.45
N LYS A 90 -17.51 8.16 1.00
CA LYS A 90 -18.23 8.34 2.27
C LYS A 90 -17.26 8.64 3.41
N LEU A 91 -16.17 7.88 3.52
CA LEU A 91 -15.14 8.14 4.52
C LEU A 91 -14.52 9.54 4.37
N ALA A 92 -14.24 9.96 3.14
CA ALA A 92 -13.69 11.28 2.86
C ALA A 92 -14.66 12.39 3.30
N LEU A 93 -15.96 12.25 3.00
CA LEU A 93 -16.99 13.20 3.42
C LEU A 93 -17.12 13.27 4.94
N ASP A 94 -17.13 12.12 5.62
CA ASP A 94 -17.29 12.06 7.08
C ASP A 94 -16.11 12.74 7.82
N LEU A 95 -14.92 12.73 7.21
CA LEU A 95 -13.71 13.29 7.79
C LEU A 95 -13.30 14.65 7.23
N ASN A 96 -14.12 15.22 6.34
CA ASN A 96 -13.80 16.43 5.59
C ASN A 96 -12.44 16.36 4.87
N LEU A 97 -12.16 15.20 4.25
CA LEU A 97 -10.98 14.91 3.46
C LEU A 97 -11.34 14.76 1.97
N ASN A 98 -10.31 14.72 1.11
CA ASN A 98 -10.50 14.39 -0.30
C ASN A 98 -10.47 12.86 -0.51
N GLN A 99 -11.37 12.32 -1.33
CA GLN A 99 -11.38 10.89 -1.67
C GLN A 99 -10.07 10.40 -2.28
N ASN A 100 -9.38 11.25 -3.07
CA ASN A 100 -8.05 10.94 -3.59
C ASN A 100 -7.02 10.78 -2.47
N SER A 101 -7.14 11.54 -1.37
CA SER A 101 -6.28 11.38 -0.20
C SER A 101 -6.52 10.01 0.45
N ILE A 102 -7.78 9.63 0.67
CA ILE A 102 -8.14 8.31 1.21
C ILE A 102 -7.57 7.18 0.32
N SER A 103 -7.80 7.26 -0.99
CA SER A 103 -7.27 6.29 -1.95
C SER A 103 -5.74 6.16 -1.86
N ARG A 104 -5.03 7.29 -1.80
CA ARG A 104 -3.57 7.32 -1.68
C ARG A 104 -3.04 6.80 -0.34
N TYR A 105 -3.78 7.01 0.75
CA TYR A 105 -3.46 6.43 2.05
C TYR A 105 -3.65 4.91 2.03
N GLU A 106 -4.74 4.42 1.44
CA GLU A 106 -5.02 2.98 1.29
C GLU A 106 -4.02 2.26 0.38
N SER A 107 -3.50 2.94 -0.65
CA SER A 107 -2.49 2.39 -1.57
C SER A 107 -1.05 2.58 -1.10
N GLY A 108 -0.82 3.37 -0.04
CA GLY A 108 0.52 3.76 0.39
C GLY A 108 1.24 4.69 -0.59
N GLU A 109 0.52 5.37 -1.48
CA GLU A 109 1.04 6.47 -2.30
C GLU A 109 1.37 7.71 -1.51
N ARG A 110 0.67 7.93 -0.40
CA ARG A 110 0.94 9.05 0.48
C ARG A 110 0.85 8.57 1.92
N GLN A 111 1.71 9.09 2.78
CA GLN A 111 1.56 8.93 4.22
C GLN A 111 0.57 9.98 4.73
N ALA A 112 -0.35 9.56 5.59
CA ALA A 112 -1.15 10.47 6.37
C ALA A 112 -0.24 11.23 7.35
N ASP A 113 -0.48 12.53 7.53
CA ASP A 113 0.20 13.30 8.57
C ASP A 113 -0.34 12.93 9.96
N TYR A 114 0.30 13.47 11.00
CA TYR A 114 -0.04 13.16 12.38
C TYR A 114 -1.52 13.44 12.71
N SER A 115 -2.04 14.61 12.32
CA SER A 115 -3.43 14.97 12.56
C SER A 115 -4.42 14.05 11.83
N THR A 116 -4.13 13.69 10.57
CA THR A 116 -4.95 12.75 9.82
C THR A 116 -4.92 11.34 10.44
N LEU A 117 -3.76 10.90 10.96
CA LEU A 117 -3.66 9.60 11.63
C LEU A 117 -4.54 9.52 12.88
N VAL A 118 -4.51 10.56 13.72
CA VAL A 118 -5.36 10.65 14.92
C VAL A 118 -6.83 10.67 14.51
N LEU A 119 -7.20 11.52 13.54
CA LEU A 119 -8.57 11.62 13.04
C LEU A 119 -9.12 10.28 12.52
N LEU A 120 -8.30 9.53 11.78
CA LEU A 120 -8.66 8.20 11.28
C LEU A 120 -8.82 7.19 12.42
N ALA A 121 -7.89 7.20 13.38
CA ALA A 121 -7.92 6.31 14.54
C ALA A 121 -9.19 6.53 15.38
N ASP A 122 -9.52 7.79 15.67
CA ASP A 122 -10.72 8.19 16.41
C ASP A 122 -12.00 7.80 15.66
N TYR A 123 -12.07 8.08 14.36
CA TYR A 123 -13.23 7.71 13.55
C TYR A 123 -13.50 6.22 13.60
N PHE A 124 -12.47 5.38 13.51
CA PHE A 124 -12.59 3.93 13.56
C PHE A 124 -12.67 3.36 14.99
N ASN A 125 -12.49 4.20 16.02
CA ASN A 125 -12.38 3.81 17.43
C ASN A 125 -11.30 2.73 17.66
N VAL A 126 -10.10 3.00 17.14
CA VAL A 126 -8.92 2.13 17.28
C VAL A 126 -7.69 2.96 17.68
N SER A 127 -6.66 2.31 18.20
CA SER A 127 -5.37 2.97 18.44
C SER A 127 -4.64 3.31 17.13
N VAL A 128 -3.82 4.36 17.15
CA VAL A 128 -2.94 4.70 16.02
C VAL A 128 -1.97 3.55 15.73
N ASP A 129 -1.49 2.84 16.76
CA ASP A 129 -0.62 1.66 16.57
C ASP A 129 -1.34 0.53 15.83
N TYR A 130 -2.61 0.28 16.12
CA TYR A 130 -3.42 -0.68 15.38
C TYR A 130 -3.61 -0.24 13.94
N LEU A 131 -3.98 1.04 13.75
CA LEU A 131 -4.16 1.63 12.43
C LEU A 131 -2.87 1.52 11.59
N LEU A 132 -1.69 1.69 12.19
CA LEU A 132 -0.38 1.56 11.56
C LEU A 132 0.16 0.11 11.46
N ASN A 133 -0.65 -0.90 11.75
CA ASN A 133 -0.23 -2.31 11.73
C ASN A 133 0.90 -2.67 12.72
N ARG A 134 1.13 -1.87 13.77
CA ARG A 134 2.15 -2.12 14.80
C ARG A 134 1.68 -3.09 15.89
N THR A 135 0.38 -3.29 16.01
CA THR A 135 -0.26 -4.23 16.95
C THR A 135 -1.48 -4.89 16.31
N ASN A 136 -1.88 -6.05 16.85
CA ASN A 136 -3.16 -6.70 16.53
C ASN A 136 -4.27 -6.33 17.53
N ASN A 137 -3.94 -5.62 18.62
CA ASN A 137 -4.94 -5.12 19.57
C ASN A 137 -5.52 -3.79 19.07
N PRO A 138 -6.82 -3.72 18.73
CA PRO A 138 -7.46 -2.49 18.25
C PRO A 138 -7.53 -1.40 19.32
N ILE A 139 -7.55 -1.78 20.60
CA ILE A 139 -7.75 -0.85 21.71
C ILE A 139 -6.38 -0.47 22.29
N PHE A 140 -6.24 0.79 22.70
CA PHE A 140 -5.12 1.20 23.53
C PHE A 140 -5.34 0.60 24.92
N ASN A 141 -4.50 -0.35 25.32
CA ASN A 141 -4.46 -0.74 26.73
C ASN A 141 -3.68 0.37 27.45
N GLU A 142 -4.36 1.19 28.23
CA GLU A 142 -3.71 2.01 29.25
C GLU A 142 -2.83 1.07 30.09
N LYS A 143 -1.54 1.39 30.17
CA LYS A 143 -0.61 0.73 31.09
C LYS A 143 -0.77 1.33 32.47
#